data_AF-A0A9P1I5E8-F1
#
_entry.id   AF-A0A9P1I5E8-F1
#
_cell.length_a   1.000
_cell.length_b   1.000
_cell.length_c   1.000
_cell.angle_alpha   90.00
_cell.angle_beta   90.00
_cell.angle_gamma   90.00
#
_symmetry.space_group_name_H-M   'P 1'
#
loop_
_entity.id
_entity.type
_entity.pdbx_description
1 polymer ?
#
loop_
_entity_poly.entity_id
_entity_poly.type
_entity_poly.pdbx_seq_one_letter_code
_entity_poly.pdbx_strand_id
1 'polypeptide(L)'
;MDKIIKQHFYLNYEEFEKLKKAAILCGFKIEIYDENEKVEYLKNEEIQKLIDQIVEFTKNKNEGFLSIEELEAVDEFVTKREKEASKNNTVVIDALNYGEGRDPKNWKLLEKVFGNLVFATRKQKGGKEKAQIDLYNNLPVLFCDKLSSDDMIVLYLAWKLGPECRVITNDFYKDHRRNLCKNVPEIGKIWDKWIIDAIYRHDSINCEMLALLKRISN
;
A
#
# COMPACT_ATOMS: atom_id res chain seq x y z
N MET A 1 13.86 23.08 -24.84
CA MET A 1 14.26 22.06 -23.84
C MET A 1 12.99 21.35 -23.42
N ASP A 2 12.74 20.19 -24.01
CA ASP A 2 11.54 19.41 -23.69
C ASP A 2 11.65 18.87 -22.27
N LYS A 3 10.63 19.17 -21.46
CA LYS A 3 10.51 18.70 -20.08
C LYS A 3 10.25 17.20 -20.15
N ILE A 4 11.25 16.37 -19.85
CA ILE A 4 11.05 14.92 -19.73
C ILE A 4 10.09 14.68 -18.55
N ILE A 5 8.86 14.28 -18.85
CA ILE A 5 7.87 13.87 -17.84
C ILE A 5 8.19 12.42 -17.50
N LYS A 6 8.83 12.19 -16.35
CA LYS A 6 8.96 10.85 -15.77
C LYS A 6 7.68 10.56 -14.98
N GLN A 7 6.93 9.54 -15.41
CA GLN A 7 5.78 8.98 -14.70
C GLN A 7 6.03 7.49 -14.51
N HIS A 8 5.87 7.04 -13.26
CA HIS A 8 5.99 5.63 -12.91
C HIS A 8 4.62 4.97 -12.99
N PHE A 9 4.57 3.79 -13.61
CA PHE A 9 3.35 3.01 -13.77
C PHE A 9 3.59 1.59 -13.26
N TYR A 10 2.63 1.05 -12.50
CA TYR A 10 2.57 -0.39 -12.21
C TYR A 10 1.60 -0.99 -13.18
N LEU A 11 2.11 -1.97 -13.91
CA LEU A 11 1.36 -2.69 -14.91
C LEU A 11 1.45 -4.16 -14.55
N ASN A 12 0.33 -4.86 -14.60
CA ASN A 12 0.39 -6.32 -14.70
C ASN A 12 1.06 -6.70 -16.04
N TYR A 13 1.43 -7.97 -16.21
CA TYR A 13 2.14 -8.42 -17.41
C TYR A 13 1.42 -8.07 -18.72
N GLU A 14 0.09 -8.20 -18.76
CA GLU A 14 -0.70 -7.92 -19.96
C GLU A 14 -0.76 -6.41 -20.27
N GLU A 15 -0.94 -5.59 -19.24
CA GLU A 15 -0.86 -4.13 -19.32
C GLU A 15 0.53 -3.66 -19.74
N PHE A 16 1.56 -4.33 -19.22
CA PHE A 16 2.93 -4.07 -19.56
C PHE A 16 3.16 -4.35 -21.05
N GLU A 17 2.77 -5.52 -21.54
CA GLU A 17 2.92 -5.89 -22.95
C GLU A 17 2.15 -4.92 -23.88
N LYS A 18 0.99 -4.41 -23.45
CA LYS A 18 0.26 -3.35 -24.15
C LYS A 18 1.04 -2.03 -24.16
N LEU A 19 1.61 -1.62 -23.02
CA LEU A 19 2.42 -0.40 -22.93
C LEU A 19 3.69 -0.51 -23.76
N LYS A 20 4.38 -1.65 -23.75
CA LYS A 20 5.57 -1.94 -24.55
C LYS A 20 5.29 -1.75 -26.04
N LYS A 21 4.17 -2.29 -26.52
CA LYS A 21 3.71 -2.10 -27.91
C LYS A 21 3.42 -0.62 -28.22
N ALA A 22 2.77 0.09 -27.32
CA ALA A 22 2.49 1.52 -27.49
C ALA A 22 3.78 2.37 -27.48
N ALA A 23 4.76 2.02 -26.65
CA ALA A 23 6.05 2.70 -26.54
C ALA A 23 6.84 2.65 -27.85
N ILE A 24 6.86 1.47 -28.48
CA ILE A 24 7.49 1.26 -29.81
C ILE A 24 6.82 2.16 -30.86
N LEU A 25 5.48 2.24 -30.86
CA LEU A 25 4.73 3.02 -31.83
C LEU A 25 4.86 4.54 -31.65
N CYS A 26 4.96 5.00 -30.40
CA CYS A 26 4.94 6.42 -30.05
C CYS A 26 6.34 6.99 -29.73
N GLY A 27 7.40 6.18 -29.79
CA GLY A 27 8.78 6.62 -29.64
C GLY A 27 9.19 7.03 -28.21
N PHE A 28 8.47 6.58 -27.18
CA PHE A 28 8.86 6.82 -25.78
C PHE A 28 9.65 5.65 -25.21
N LYS A 29 10.61 5.94 -24.33
CA LYS A 29 11.48 4.94 -23.69
C LYS A 29 10.87 4.50 -22.36
N ILE A 30 10.73 3.18 -22.18
CA ILE A 30 10.38 2.57 -20.88
C ILE A 30 11.69 2.28 -20.15
N GLU A 31 11.84 2.80 -18.93
CA GLU A 31 12.92 2.42 -18.00
C GLU A 31 12.38 1.33 -17.07
N ILE A 32 13.09 0.20 -17.02
CA ILE A 32 12.73 -1.01 -16.28
C ILE A 32 13.65 -1.08 -15.05
N TYR A 33 13.09 -1.11 -13.85
CA TYR A 33 13.86 -1.19 -12.60
C TYR A 33 14.19 -2.65 -12.25
N ASP A 34 15.47 -2.95 -11.93
CA ASP A 34 16.00 -4.29 -11.65
C ASP A 34 15.64 -4.75 -10.24
N GLU A 35 15.27 -6.02 -10.04
CA GLU A 35 14.98 -6.61 -8.72
C GLU A 35 16.20 -6.65 -7.78
N ASN A 36 17.41 -6.54 -8.34
CA ASN A 36 18.67 -6.49 -7.59
C ASN A 36 19.10 -5.06 -7.23
N GLU A 37 18.38 -4.02 -7.70
CA GLU A 37 18.62 -2.67 -7.23
C GLU A 37 18.26 -2.57 -5.75
N LYS A 38 19.20 -2.01 -4.98
CA LYS A 38 19.05 -1.78 -3.56
C LYS A 38 17.77 -0.98 -3.31
N VAL A 39 16.86 -1.51 -2.50
CA VAL A 39 15.64 -0.79 -2.10
C VAL A 39 16.05 0.52 -1.43
N GLU A 40 15.76 1.64 -2.08
CA GLU A 40 15.98 2.97 -1.51
C GLU A 40 14.70 3.44 -0.83
N TYR A 41 14.48 2.94 0.38
CA TYR A 41 13.38 3.40 1.22
C TYR A 41 13.35 4.93 1.29
N LEU A 42 12.13 5.47 1.31
CA LEU A 42 11.95 6.89 1.59
C LEU A 42 12.60 7.26 2.92
N LYS A 43 13.09 8.49 3.01
CA LYS A 43 13.52 9.04 4.30
C LYS A 43 12.30 9.36 5.16
N ASN A 44 12.51 9.45 6.48
CA ASN A 44 11.45 9.84 7.41
C ASN A 44 10.84 11.20 7.04
N GLU A 45 11.63 12.16 6.56
CA GLU A 45 11.09 13.47 6.15
C GLU A 45 10.21 13.37 4.90
N GLU A 46 10.49 12.42 3.99
CA GLU A 46 9.67 12.17 2.80
C GLU A 46 8.35 11.49 3.18
N ILE A 47 8.39 10.50 4.08
CA ILE A 47 7.19 9.88 4.65
C ILE A 47 6.33 10.89 5.41
N GLN A 48 6.97 11.78 6.19
CA GLN A 48 6.24 12.82 6.92
C GLN A 48 5.48 13.75 5.97
N LYS A 49 6.05 14.09 4.80
CA LYS A 49 5.34 14.88 3.77
C LYS A 49 4.10 14.16 3.23
N LEU A 50 4.14 12.83 3.06
CA LEU A 50 2.96 12.06 2.66
C LEU A 50 1.88 12.08 3.75
N ILE A 51 2.30 11.91 5.02
CA ILE A 51 1.44 12.00 6.20
C ILE A 51 0.78 13.40 6.31
N ASP A 52 1.56 14.46 6.17
CA ASP A 52 1.04 15.82 6.27
C ASP A 52 0.04 16.10 5.14
N GLN A 53 0.34 15.63 3.92
CA GLN A 53 -0.55 15.81 2.78
C GLN A 53 -1.89 15.09 2.97
N ILE A 54 -1.90 13.84 3.46
CA ILE A 54 -3.16 13.12 3.69
C ILE A 54 -3.98 13.74 4.82
N VAL A 55 -3.32 14.20 5.90
CA VAL A 55 -3.97 14.90 7.01
C VAL A 55 -4.58 16.22 6.54
N GLU A 56 -3.84 17.02 5.77
CA GLU A 56 -4.32 18.28 5.20
C GLU A 56 -5.50 18.01 4.24
N PHE A 57 -5.37 17.01 3.38
CA PHE A 57 -6.43 16.64 2.44
C PHE A 57 -7.72 16.22 3.17
N THR A 58 -7.61 15.47 4.25
CA THR A 58 -8.74 15.05 5.10
C THR A 58 -9.41 16.25 5.76
N LYS A 59 -8.64 17.21 6.30
CA LYS A 59 -9.18 18.42 6.95
C LYS A 59 -9.89 19.36 5.98
N ASN A 60 -9.42 19.44 4.75
CA ASN A 60 -9.90 20.42 3.76
C ASN A 60 -11.13 19.96 2.97
N LYS A 61 -11.53 18.69 3.04
CA LYS A 61 -12.72 18.19 2.34
C LYS A 61 -13.85 17.89 3.31
N ASN A 62 -15.00 18.52 3.08
CA ASN A 62 -16.27 18.09 3.68
C ASN A 62 -16.59 16.68 3.14
N GLU A 63 -16.23 15.68 3.93
CA GLU A 63 -16.66 14.28 3.91
C GLU A 63 -16.59 13.54 2.54
N GLY A 64 -15.65 12.60 2.43
CA GLY A 64 -15.65 11.64 1.32
C GLY A 64 -14.40 10.78 1.12
N PHE A 65 -13.37 10.90 1.97
CA PHE A 65 -12.13 10.13 1.82
C PHE A 65 -11.65 9.47 3.13
N LEU A 66 -11.61 10.21 4.23
CA LEU A 66 -11.22 9.76 5.57
C LEU A 66 -11.92 10.67 6.59
N SER A 67 -12.28 10.15 7.76
CA SER A 67 -12.71 10.99 8.88
C SER A 67 -11.52 11.33 9.81
N ILE A 68 -11.68 12.34 10.67
CA ILE A 68 -10.65 12.68 11.67
C ILE A 68 -10.52 11.55 12.68
N GLU A 69 -11.64 10.95 13.08
CA GLU A 69 -11.69 9.83 14.02
C GLU A 69 -10.93 8.60 13.50
N GLU A 70 -10.89 8.40 12.17
CA GLU A 70 -10.12 7.32 11.57
C GLU A 70 -8.62 7.60 11.54
N LEU A 71 -8.21 8.86 11.37
CA LEU A 71 -6.81 9.26 11.53
C LEU A 71 -6.35 9.02 12.98
N GLU A 72 -7.18 9.42 13.95
CA GLU A 72 -6.93 9.20 15.38
C GLU A 72 -6.86 7.70 15.72
N ALA A 73 -7.77 6.89 15.17
CA ALA A 73 -7.75 5.44 15.38
C ALA A 73 -6.47 4.78 14.85
N VAL A 74 -5.94 5.25 13.71
CA VAL A 74 -4.64 4.79 13.19
C VAL A 74 -3.51 5.21 14.13
N ASP A 75 -3.51 6.45 14.61
CA ASP A 75 -2.48 6.96 15.52
C ASP A 75 -2.46 6.19 16.85
N GLU A 76 -3.62 5.88 17.43
CA GLU A 76 -3.76 5.03 18.61
C GLU A 76 -3.24 3.62 18.36
N PHE A 77 -3.62 3.03 17.22
CA PHE A 77 -3.18 1.69 16.84
C PHE A 77 -1.66 1.60 16.70
N VAL A 78 -1.03 2.56 16.01
CA VAL A 78 0.42 2.61 15.82
C VAL A 78 1.12 2.84 17.15
N THR A 79 0.65 3.76 17.98
CA THR A 79 1.22 4.03 19.31
C THR A 79 1.20 2.77 20.20
N LYS A 80 0.13 1.98 20.14
CA LYS A 80 0.05 0.71 20.85
C LYS A 80 1.08 -0.29 20.31
N ARG A 81 1.21 -0.40 18.99
CA ARG A 81 2.15 -1.32 18.33
C ARG A 81 3.62 -0.97 18.58
N GLU A 82 3.97 0.32 18.64
CA GLU A 82 5.33 0.76 18.99
C GLU A 82 5.78 0.28 20.38
N LYS A 83 4.82 0.09 21.31
CA LYS A 83 5.09 -0.46 22.64
C LYS A 83 5.28 -1.99 22.60
N GLU A 84 4.80 -2.66 21.55
CA GLU A 84 4.68 -4.13 21.47
C GLU A 84 5.71 -4.77 20.51
N ALA A 85 6.31 -4.05 19.55
CA ALA A 85 7.15 -4.65 18.50
C ALA A 85 8.43 -3.88 18.15
N SER A 86 9.47 -4.61 17.72
CA SER A 86 10.65 -4.05 17.06
C SER A 86 10.30 -3.61 15.64
N LYS A 87 10.52 -2.32 15.33
CA LYS A 87 10.02 -1.58 14.15
C LYS A 87 10.40 -2.10 12.75
N ASN A 88 11.27 -3.11 12.64
CA ASN A 88 11.87 -3.47 11.35
C ASN A 88 11.07 -4.57 10.64
N ASN A 89 10.86 -4.38 9.34
CA ASN A 89 10.01 -5.19 8.47
C ASN A 89 8.58 -5.35 9.04
N THR A 90 7.69 -4.43 8.66
CA THR A 90 6.25 -4.60 8.88
C THR A 90 5.55 -4.54 7.53
N VAL A 91 4.55 -5.38 7.32
CA VAL A 91 3.67 -5.31 6.16
C VAL A 91 2.22 -5.13 6.58
N VAL A 92 1.55 -4.16 5.95
CA VAL A 92 0.11 -3.98 6.05
C VAL A 92 -0.56 -4.80 4.96
N ILE A 93 -1.49 -5.65 5.33
CA ILE A 93 -2.30 -6.45 4.42
C ILE A 93 -3.65 -5.75 4.30
N ASP A 94 -3.95 -5.29 3.11
CA ASP A 94 -5.28 -4.79 2.74
C ASP A 94 -6.22 -5.99 2.61
N ALA A 95 -6.90 -6.34 3.70
CA ALA A 95 -7.68 -7.57 3.79
C ALA A 95 -9.02 -7.52 3.03
N LEU A 96 -9.34 -6.38 2.40
CA LEU A 96 -10.51 -6.25 1.53
C LEU A 96 -10.11 -6.57 0.09
N ASN A 97 -8.93 -6.09 -0.34
CA ASN A 97 -8.33 -6.45 -1.62
C ASN A 97 -7.58 -7.79 -1.58
N TYR A 98 -7.33 -8.34 -0.39
CA TYR A 98 -6.70 -9.63 -0.14
C TYR A 98 -7.72 -10.55 0.56
N GLY A 99 -8.29 -11.52 -0.13
CA GLY A 99 -9.18 -12.51 0.48
C GLY A 99 -10.65 -12.48 0.02
N GLU A 100 -10.96 -12.19 -1.24
CA GLU A 100 -12.27 -12.53 -1.85
C GLU A 100 -12.50 -14.07 -1.99
N GLY A 101 -12.00 -14.86 -1.04
CA GLY A 101 -12.32 -16.27 -0.87
C GLY A 101 -11.49 -17.26 -1.67
N ARG A 102 -10.50 -16.81 -2.45
CA ARG A 102 -9.60 -17.69 -3.23
C ARG A 102 -8.15 -17.66 -2.79
N ASP A 103 -7.76 -16.66 -2.00
CA ASP A 103 -6.36 -16.49 -1.63
C ASP A 103 -5.95 -17.48 -0.54
N PRO A 104 -4.88 -18.27 -0.77
CA PRO A 104 -4.41 -19.21 0.22
C PRO A 104 -3.90 -18.46 1.47
N LYS A 105 -4.57 -18.71 2.60
CA LYS A 105 -4.37 -18.09 3.92
C LYS A 105 -3.05 -18.51 4.59
N ASN A 106 -1.92 -18.38 3.92
CA ASN A 106 -0.62 -18.81 4.43
C ASN A 106 0.10 -17.67 5.17
N TRP A 107 -0.54 -17.12 6.21
CA TRP A 107 -0.02 -16.03 7.03
C TRP A 107 1.38 -16.34 7.59
N LYS A 108 1.63 -17.60 7.95
CA LYS A 108 2.93 -18.07 8.44
C LYS A 108 4.06 -17.89 7.43
N LEU A 109 3.78 -18.00 6.14
CA LEU A 109 4.79 -17.76 5.10
C LEU A 109 5.09 -16.27 4.97
N LEU A 110 4.05 -15.43 4.99
CA LEU A 110 4.20 -13.97 5.01
C LEU A 110 4.96 -13.49 6.25
N GLU A 111 4.67 -14.03 7.43
CA GLU A 111 5.41 -13.73 8.67
C GLU A 111 6.89 -14.09 8.54
N LYS A 112 7.24 -15.20 7.88
CA LYS A 112 8.65 -15.56 7.64
C LYS A 112 9.38 -14.55 6.76
N VAL A 113 8.69 -13.99 5.77
CA VAL A 113 9.27 -13.01 4.82
C VAL A 113 9.34 -11.62 5.43
N PHE A 114 8.24 -11.17 6.03
CA PHE A 114 8.07 -9.79 6.46
C PHE A 114 8.22 -9.59 7.96
N GLY A 115 8.33 -10.63 8.79
CA GLY A 115 8.43 -10.52 10.24
C GLY A 115 7.11 -10.14 10.90
N ASN A 116 6.62 -8.92 10.68
CA ASN A 116 5.41 -8.39 11.30
C ASN A 116 4.29 -8.21 10.28
N LEU A 117 3.14 -8.82 10.52
CA LEU A 117 1.93 -8.60 9.73
C LEU A 117 0.94 -7.71 10.48
N VAL A 118 0.28 -6.81 9.75
CA VAL A 118 -0.86 -6.02 10.23
C VAL A 118 -1.96 -6.14 9.20
N PHE A 119 -3.19 -6.44 9.61
CA PHE A 119 -4.34 -6.42 8.72
C PHE A 119 -5.08 -5.09 8.85
N ALA A 120 -5.46 -4.50 7.74
CA ALA A 120 -6.46 -3.43 7.69
C ALA A 120 -7.73 -4.00 7.05
N THR A 121 -8.88 -3.87 7.71
CA THR A 121 -10.15 -4.43 7.22
C THR A 121 -11.34 -3.64 7.72
N ARG A 122 -12.53 -3.88 7.15
CA ARG A 122 -13.78 -3.24 7.59
C ARG A 122 -14.40 -3.94 8.79
N LYS A 123 -15.02 -3.14 9.67
CA LYS A 123 -15.99 -3.64 10.67
C LYS A 123 -17.16 -4.33 9.98
N GLN A 124 -17.40 -5.60 10.33
CA GLN A 124 -18.54 -6.34 9.82
C GLN A 124 -19.81 -6.02 10.63
N LYS A 125 -20.96 -5.90 9.93
CA LYS A 125 -22.26 -5.80 10.61
C LYS A 125 -22.51 -7.09 11.40
N GLY A 126 -22.83 -6.95 12.68
CA GLY A 126 -23.20 -8.06 13.55
C GLY A 126 -22.10 -8.59 14.48
N GLY A 127 -21.03 -7.83 14.73
CA GLY A 127 -20.08 -8.15 15.81
C GLY A 127 -19.17 -9.34 15.51
N LYS A 128 -18.76 -9.51 14.25
CA LYS A 128 -17.96 -10.66 13.79
C LYS A 128 -16.44 -10.43 13.84
N GLU A 129 -15.99 -9.37 14.51
CA GLU A 129 -14.58 -8.97 14.57
C GLU A 129 -13.72 -10.09 15.15
N LYS A 130 -14.19 -10.78 16.19
CA LYS A 130 -13.47 -11.91 16.79
C LYS A 130 -13.22 -13.03 15.77
N ALA A 131 -14.23 -13.39 14.97
CA ALA A 131 -14.08 -14.40 13.94
C ALA A 131 -13.11 -13.97 12.82
N GLN A 132 -13.03 -12.67 12.51
CA GLN A 132 -12.04 -12.13 11.58
C GLN A 132 -10.63 -12.16 12.18
N ILE A 133 -10.47 -11.82 13.46
CA ILE A 133 -9.17 -11.93 14.16
C ILE A 133 -8.70 -13.39 14.18
N ASP A 134 -9.61 -14.33 14.48
CA ASP A 134 -9.32 -15.77 14.45
C ASP A 134 -8.90 -16.23 13.04
N LEU A 135 -9.56 -15.72 12.00
CA LEU A 135 -9.22 -15.96 10.59
C LEU A 135 -7.80 -15.48 10.24
N TYR A 136 -7.34 -14.42 10.88
CA TYR A 136 -6.01 -13.84 10.72
C TYR A 136 -5.01 -14.38 11.76
N ASN A 137 -5.25 -15.56 12.35
CA ASN A 137 -4.38 -16.19 13.35
C ASN A 137 -4.06 -15.29 14.57
N ASN A 138 -5.01 -14.46 15.01
CA ASN A 138 -4.81 -13.50 16.10
C ASN A 138 -3.71 -12.45 15.85
N LEU A 139 -3.35 -12.21 14.58
CA LEU A 139 -2.45 -11.14 14.21
C LEU A 139 -3.11 -9.76 14.41
N PRO A 140 -2.31 -8.68 14.55
CA PRO A 140 -2.83 -7.34 14.72
C PRO A 140 -3.77 -6.92 13.58
N VAL A 141 -4.96 -6.41 13.94
CA VAL A 141 -5.99 -5.96 12.98
C VAL A 141 -6.42 -4.54 13.32
N LEU A 142 -6.38 -3.65 12.34
CA LEU A 142 -7.07 -2.36 12.36
C LEU A 142 -8.42 -2.51 11.66
N PHE A 143 -9.49 -2.13 12.37
CA PHE A 143 -10.86 -2.17 11.86
C PHE A 143 -11.34 -0.77 11.45
N CYS A 144 -11.44 -0.54 10.15
CA CYS A 144 -11.95 0.67 9.51
C CYS A 144 -13.49 0.73 9.57
N ASP A 145 -14.08 1.93 9.53
CA ASP A 145 -15.53 2.08 9.46
C ASP A 145 -16.08 1.80 8.04
N LYS A 146 -17.40 1.85 7.86
CA LYS A 146 -18.11 1.34 6.68
C LYS A 146 -18.18 2.28 5.48
N LEU A 147 -17.62 3.49 5.56
CA LEU A 147 -17.76 4.53 4.53
C LEU A 147 -16.46 5.24 4.15
N SER A 148 -15.34 4.90 4.77
CA SER A 148 -14.05 5.48 4.41
C SER A 148 -13.46 4.80 3.20
N SER A 149 -12.65 5.55 2.47
CA SER A 149 -11.81 4.99 1.41
C SER A 149 -10.76 4.11 2.10
N ASP A 150 -11.05 2.84 2.38
CA ASP A 150 -10.15 1.94 3.15
C ASP A 150 -8.71 1.95 2.62
N ASP A 151 -8.57 2.14 1.31
CA ASP A 151 -7.32 2.38 0.60
C ASP A 151 -6.46 3.47 1.25
N MET A 152 -7.07 4.59 1.65
CA MET A 152 -6.38 5.70 2.28
C MET A 152 -5.96 5.39 3.72
N ILE A 153 -6.74 4.60 4.45
CA ILE A 153 -6.36 4.12 5.78
C ILE A 153 -5.18 3.16 5.69
N VAL A 154 -5.18 2.25 4.70
CA VAL A 154 -4.05 1.34 4.44
C VAL A 154 -2.77 2.14 4.18
N LEU A 155 -2.84 3.14 3.31
CA LEU A 155 -1.71 4.03 3.00
C LEU A 155 -1.24 4.80 4.24
N TYR A 156 -2.16 5.44 4.96
CA TYR A 156 -1.85 6.21 6.16
C TYR A 156 -1.19 5.34 7.24
N LEU A 157 -1.76 4.16 7.51
CA LEU A 157 -1.24 3.19 8.44
C LEU A 157 0.19 2.75 8.06
N ALA A 158 0.42 2.43 6.78
CA ALA A 158 1.75 2.03 6.31
C ALA A 158 2.79 3.14 6.54
N TRP A 159 2.47 4.38 6.20
CA TRP A 159 3.37 5.53 6.43
C TRP A 159 3.64 5.77 7.91
N LYS A 160 2.62 5.67 8.76
CA LYS A 160 2.77 5.82 10.22
C LYS A 160 3.61 4.71 10.86
N LEU A 161 3.58 3.50 10.30
CA LEU A 161 4.43 2.39 10.72
C LEU A 161 5.90 2.56 10.29
N GLY A 162 6.18 3.41 9.31
CA GLY A 162 7.52 3.88 8.97
C GLY A 162 7.95 3.61 7.53
N PRO A 163 9.13 4.10 7.12
CA PRO A 163 9.61 4.05 5.74
C PRO A 163 9.89 2.66 5.19
N GLU A 164 10.16 1.68 6.08
CA GLU A 164 10.37 0.27 5.71
C GLU A 164 9.07 -0.53 5.66
N CYS A 165 7.94 0.09 5.99
CA CYS A 165 6.66 -0.58 5.96
C CYS A 165 6.20 -0.82 4.52
N ARG A 166 5.77 -2.05 4.25
CA ARG A 166 5.25 -2.49 2.97
C ARG A 166 3.74 -2.67 3.04
N VAL A 167 3.09 -2.77 1.88
CA VAL A 167 1.67 -3.06 1.77
C VAL A 167 1.45 -4.20 0.80
N ILE A 168 0.60 -5.15 1.15
CA ILE A 168 0.07 -6.16 0.24
C ILE A 168 -1.34 -5.75 -0.15
N THR A 169 -1.55 -5.46 -1.43
CA THR A 169 -2.85 -5.11 -2.01
C THR A 169 -2.83 -5.34 -3.51
N ASN A 170 -4.01 -5.53 -4.12
CA ASN A 170 -4.18 -5.49 -5.57
C ASN A 170 -4.72 -4.15 -6.07
N ASP A 171 -4.96 -3.17 -5.20
CA ASP A 171 -5.31 -1.81 -5.62
C ASP A 171 -4.11 -1.08 -6.25
N PHE A 172 -4.35 -0.29 -7.30
CA PHE A 172 -3.33 0.52 -7.98
C PHE A 172 -3.22 1.94 -7.45
N TYR A 173 -4.11 2.35 -6.56
CA TYR A 173 -4.24 3.66 -5.96
C TYR A 173 -4.23 4.81 -6.98
N LYS A 174 -4.68 4.58 -8.22
CA LYS A 174 -4.62 5.56 -9.32
C LYS A 174 -5.43 6.81 -8.98
N ASP A 175 -6.65 6.63 -8.48
CA ASP A 175 -7.52 7.74 -8.10
C ASP A 175 -7.03 8.46 -6.83
N HIS A 176 -6.53 7.70 -5.85
CA HIS A 176 -5.94 8.23 -4.62
C HIS A 176 -4.72 9.12 -4.91
N ARG A 177 -3.76 8.61 -5.70
CA ARG A 177 -2.62 9.39 -6.20
C ARG A 177 -3.09 10.66 -6.91
N ARG A 178 -4.04 10.54 -7.86
CA ARG A 178 -4.53 11.69 -8.63
C ARG A 178 -5.13 12.76 -7.72
N ASN A 179 -5.88 12.37 -6.71
CA ASN A 179 -6.56 13.29 -5.81
C ASN A 179 -5.60 13.93 -4.80
N LEU A 180 -4.77 13.11 -4.16
CA LEU A 180 -3.85 13.55 -3.11
C LEU A 180 -2.70 14.39 -3.66
N CYS A 181 -2.21 14.07 -4.86
CA CYS A 181 -1.04 14.71 -5.46
C CYS A 181 -1.40 15.79 -6.50
N LYS A 182 -2.69 16.03 -6.79
CA LYS A 182 -3.16 16.83 -7.95
C LYS A 182 -2.44 18.17 -8.11
N ASN A 183 -2.28 18.88 -7.00
CA ASN A 183 -1.76 20.25 -6.97
C ASN A 183 -0.41 20.36 -6.26
N VAL A 184 0.20 19.23 -5.90
CA VAL A 184 1.46 19.20 -5.15
C VAL A 184 2.43 18.23 -5.85
N PRO A 185 3.11 18.67 -6.93
CA PRO A 185 3.95 17.79 -7.76
C PRO A 185 5.09 17.12 -6.99
N GLU A 186 5.60 17.76 -5.94
CA GLU A 186 6.62 17.18 -5.05
C GLU A 186 6.08 15.93 -4.35
N ILE A 187 4.88 16.00 -3.78
CA ILE A 187 4.23 14.85 -3.13
C ILE A 187 4.00 13.74 -4.15
N GLY A 188 3.61 14.08 -5.39
CA GLY A 188 3.49 13.09 -6.47
C GLY A 188 4.78 12.30 -6.71
N LYS A 189 5.95 12.95 -6.68
CA LYS A 189 7.24 12.26 -6.84
C LYS A 189 7.58 11.35 -5.66
N ILE A 190 7.32 11.82 -4.45
CA ILE A 190 7.56 11.05 -3.22
C ILE A 190 6.66 9.81 -3.20
N TRP A 191 5.38 9.99 -3.54
CA TRP A 191 4.41 8.92 -3.70
C TRP A 191 4.87 7.90 -4.74
N ASP A 192 5.24 8.38 -5.94
CA ASP A 192 5.68 7.51 -7.03
C ASP A 192 6.92 6.71 -6.64
N LYS A 193 7.84 7.28 -5.88
CA LYS A 193 8.99 6.54 -5.35
C LYS A 193 8.54 5.49 -4.31
N TRP A 194 7.72 5.88 -3.34
CA TRP A 194 7.26 4.99 -2.27
C TRP A 194 6.55 3.75 -2.81
N ILE A 195 5.64 3.94 -3.75
CA ILE A 195 4.79 2.87 -4.26
C ILE A 195 5.59 1.81 -5.06
N ILE A 196 6.82 2.12 -5.53
CA ILE A 196 7.70 1.17 -6.25
C ILE A 196 8.19 0.09 -5.31
N ASP A 197 8.53 0.52 -4.12
CA ASP A 197 9.27 -0.30 -3.18
C ASP A 197 8.38 -0.86 -2.06
N ALA A 198 7.26 -0.18 -1.78
CA ALA A 198 6.37 -0.53 -0.69
C ALA A 198 5.23 -1.47 -1.09
N ILE A 199 4.75 -1.47 -2.35
CA ILE A 199 3.55 -2.23 -2.73
C ILE A 199 3.89 -3.61 -3.32
N TYR A 200 3.27 -4.62 -2.74
CA TYR A 200 3.32 -6.01 -3.18
C TYR A 200 1.94 -6.47 -3.62
N ARG A 201 1.87 -7.12 -4.77
CA ARG A 201 0.63 -7.65 -5.36
C ARG A 201 0.60 -9.16 -5.26
N HIS A 202 -0.59 -9.72 -5.12
CA HIS A 202 -0.79 -11.16 -4.99
C HIS A 202 -1.44 -11.74 -6.26
N ASP A 203 -0.96 -12.92 -6.68
CA ASP A 203 -1.53 -13.66 -7.81
C ASP A 203 -2.25 -14.92 -7.29
N SER A 204 -3.49 -15.09 -7.74
CA SER A 204 -4.45 -16.11 -7.30
C SER A 204 -4.04 -17.57 -7.59
N ILE A 205 -2.96 -17.82 -8.34
CA ILE A 205 -2.68 -19.15 -8.92
C ILE A 205 -1.66 -19.98 -8.11
N ASN A 206 -0.76 -19.41 -7.30
CA ASN A 206 0.20 -20.23 -6.55
C ASN A 206 0.74 -19.57 -5.27
N CYS A 207 0.50 -20.23 -4.13
CA CYS A 207 1.02 -19.80 -2.84
C CYS A 207 2.55 -19.99 -2.69
N GLU A 208 3.17 -20.81 -3.56
CA GLU A 208 4.64 -20.95 -3.65
C GLU A 208 5.31 -19.69 -4.25
N MET A 209 4.56 -18.81 -4.92
CA MET A 209 5.06 -17.56 -5.48
C MET A 209 5.21 -16.42 -4.46
N LEU A 210 5.04 -16.65 -3.16
CA LEU A 210 5.44 -15.65 -2.15
C LEU A 210 6.97 -15.49 -2.03
N ALA A 211 7.74 -16.48 -2.51
CA ALA A 211 9.18 -16.32 -2.75
C ALA A 211 9.49 -15.56 -4.06
N LEU A 212 8.46 -15.28 -4.86
CA LEU A 212 8.52 -14.63 -6.17
C LEU A 212 7.51 -13.49 -6.19
N LEU A 213 7.59 -12.64 -5.17
CA LEU A 213 7.01 -11.29 -5.19
C LEU A 213 7.62 -10.57 -6.39
N LYS A 214 6.99 -10.68 -7.56
CA LYS A 214 7.48 -10.00 -8.75
C LYS A 214 7.37 -8.50 -8.49
N ARG A 215 8.52 -7.83 -8.40
CA ARG A 215 8.68 -6.48 -8.91
C ARG A 215 8.36 -6.63 -10.41
N ILE A 216 7.08 -6.48 -10.81
CA ILE A 216 6.69 -6.73 -12.19
C ILE A 216 7.29 -5.62 -13.04
N SER A 217 8.34 -6.02 -13.73
CA SER A 217 9.02 -5.32 -14.79
C SER A 217 8.93 -6.23 -16.03
N ASN A 218 8.75 -5.63 -17.20
CA ASN A 218 9.10 -6.21 -18.49
C ASN A 218 9.52 -5.08 -19.43
#